data_AF-A0A5K1EDG6-F1
#
_entry.id   AF-A0A5K1EDG6-F1
#
_cell.length_a   1.000
_cell.length_b   1.000
_cell.length_c   1.000
_cell.angle_alpha   90.00
_cell.angle_beta   90.00
_cell.angle_gamma   90.00
#
_symmetry.space_group_name_H-M   'P 1'
#
loop_
_entity.id
_entity.type
_entity.pdbx_description
1 polymer ?
#
loop_
_entity_poly.entity_id
_entity_poly.type
_entity_poly.pdbx_seq_one_letter_code
_entity_poly.pdbx_strand_id
1 'polypeptide(L)' 'DWVGLPAGVKFDPTDQELIEHLEAKVQSKQSKAHPLIDEFIPTIEGEDGICYTHPEKLP' A
#
# COMPACT_ATOMS: atom_id res chain seq x y z
N ASP A 1 -9.94 -12.71 -1.91
CA ASP A 1 -9.36 -13.46 -3.03
C ASP A 1 -8.62 -12.44 -3.88
N TRP A 2 -7.28 -12.51 -3.94
CA TRP A 2 -6.54 -11.61 -4.81
C TRP A 2 -6.70 -12.12 -6.23
N VAL A 3 -7.62 -11.49 -6.97
CA VAL A 3 -8.05 -11.98 -8.28
C VAL A 3 -6.85 -11.97 -9.23
N GLY A 4 -6.39 -13.15 -9.63
CA GLY A 4 -5.25 -13.31 -10.54
C GLY A 4 -3.90 -13.66 -9.89
N LEU A 5 -3.83 -13.78 -8.56
CA LEU A 5 -2.62 -14.28 -7.87
C LEU A 5 -2.75 -15.78 -7.53
N PRO A 6 -1.66 -16.57 -7.66
CA PRO A 6 -1.65 -17.97 -7.25
C PRO A 6 -2.02 -18.17 -5.79
N ALA A 7 -2.72 -19.26 -5.48
CA ALA A 7 -3.01 -19.64 -4.11
C ALA A 7 -1.70 -19.76 -3.29
N GLY A 8 -1.66 -19.10 -2.13
CA GLY A 8 -0.50 -19.10 -1.23
C GLY A 8 0.46 -17.91 -1.38
N VAL A 9 0.22 -17.00 -2.33
CA VAL A 9 0.92 -15.71 -2.39
C VAL A 9 0.59 -14.87 -1.15
N LYS A 10 1.62 -14.24 -0.58
CA LYS A 10 1.55 -13.35 0.59
C LYS A 10 2.24 -12.03 0.26
N PHE A 11 1.80 -10.97 0.91
CA PHE A 11 2.47 -9.68 0.90
C PHE A 11 3.53 -9.69 2.00
N ASP A 12 4.80 -9.92 1.63
CA ASP A 12 5.95 -10.01 2.54
C ASP A 12 7.15 -9.22 1.97
N PRO A 13 7.02 -7.90 1.74
CA PRO A 13 8.12 -7.08 1.25
C PRO A 13 9.12 -6.76 2.38
N THR A 14 10.36 -6.47 2.00
CA THR A 14 11.34 -5.89 2.94
C THR A 14 11.03 -4.41 3.22
N ASP A 15 11.55 -3.87 4.33
CA ASP A 15 11.41 -2.44 4.66
C ASP A 15 11.92 -1.54 3.52
N GLN A 16 12.99 -1.95 2.85
CA GLN A 16 13.55 -1.20 1.73
C GLN A 16 12.62 -1.18 0.52
N GLU A 17 12.02 -2.31 0.17
CA GLU A 17 11.04 -2.40 -0.92
C GLU A 17 9.79 -1.57 -0.61
N LEU A 18 9.31 -1.62 0.64
CA LEU A 18 8.20 -0.78 1.11
C LEU A 18 8.51 0.71 0.93
N ILE A 19 9.68 1.17 1.39
CA ILE A 19 10.08 2.58 1.29
C ILE A 19 10.16 3.00 -0.19
N GLU A 20 10.85 2.23 -1.04
CA GLU A 20 11.02 2.57 -2.46
C GLU A 20 9.67 2.70 -3.18
N HIS A 21 8.75 1.77 -2.93
CA HIS A 21 7.42 1.81 -3.55
C HIS A 21 6.53 2.94 -3.01
N LEU A 22 6.63 3.26 -1.73
CA LEU A 22 5.89 4.37 -1.11
C LEU A 22 6.41 5.73 -1.58
N GLU A 23 7.73 5.91 -1.65
CA GLU A 23 8.34 7.12 -2.21
C GLU A 23 7.89 7.34 -3.66
N ALA A 24 7.88 6.27 -4.46
CA ALA A 24 7.39 6.31 -5.83
C ALA A 24 5.90 6.63 -5.96
N LYS A 25 5.08 6.17 -5.00
CA LYS A 25 3.65 6.45 -4.96
C LYS A 25 3.36 7.92 -4.63
N VAL A 26 4.12 8.52 -3.69
CA VAL A 26 3.94 9.91 -3.26
C VAL A 26 4.54 10.90 -4.26
N GLN A 27 5.71 10.58 -4.80
CA GLN A 27 6.41 11.44 -5.73
C GLN A 27 5.95 11.12 -7.15
N SER A 28 5.06 11.96 -7.72
CA SER A 28 4.51 11.82 -9.07
C SER A 28 5.54 11.87 -10.23
N LYS A 29 6.83 11.76 -9.92
CA LYS A 29 7.95 11.90 -10.85
C LYS A 29 8.76 10.60 -10.89
N GLN A 30 8.53 9.85 -11.97
CA GLN A 30 9.45 8.93 -12.64
C GLN A 30 9.79 7.58 -12.00
N SER A 31 9.55 7.34 -10.71
CA SER A 31 9.65 6.00 -10.15
C SER A 31 8.34 5.24 -10.38
N LYS A 32 8.43 4.08 -11.04
CA LYS A 32 7.27 3.21 -11.26
C LYS A 32 6.90 2.58 -9.93
N ALA A 33 6.00 3.21 -9.18
CA ALA A 33 5.33 2.54 -8.08
C ALA A 33 4.73 1.22 -8.60
N HIS A 34 4.77 0.17 -7.79
CA HIS A 34 4.27 -1.12 -8.21
C HIS A 34 2.77 -0.98 -8.58
N PRO A 35 2.28 -1.52 -9.71
CA PRO A 35 0.88 -1.32 -10.13
C PRO A 35 -0.17 -1.74 -9.10
N LEU A 36 0.21 -2.66 -8.21
CA LEU A 36 -0.63 -3.19 -7.13
C LEU A 36 -0.45 -2.47 -5.78
N ILE A 37 0.43 -1.46 -5.69
CA ILE A 37 0.72 -0.79 -4.41
C ILE A 37 -0.52 -0.16 -3.78
N ASP A 38 -1.46 0.33 -4.60
CA ASP A 38 -2.74 0.88 -4.14
C ASP A 38 -3.73 -0.19 -3.68
N GLU A 39 -3.61 -1.42 -4.18
CA GLU A 39 -4.40 -2.56 -3.70
C GLU A 39 -3.87 -3.13 -2.39
N PHE A 40 -2.54 -3.10 -2.19
CA PHE A 40 -1.91 -3.61 -0.97
C PHE A 40 -1.85 -2.58 0.17
N ILE A 41 -1.61 -1.30 -0.17
CA ILE A 41 -1.48 -0.20 0.80
C ILE A 41 -2.39 0.94 0.33
N PRO A 42 -3.70 0.86 0.63
CA PRO A 42 -4.64 1.91 0.26
C PRO A 42 -4.33 3.20 1.02
N THR A 43 -4.40 4.33 0.32
CA THR A 43 -4.31 5.65 0.97
C THR A 43 -5.65 5.94 1.63
N ILE A 44 -5.64 6.22 2.93
CA ILE A 44 -6.85 6.65 3.65
C ILE A 44 -7.07 8.14 3.39
N GLU A 45 -8.13 8.47 2.64
CA GLU A 45 -8.54 9.84 2.35
C GLU A 45 -9.36 10.41 3.52
N GLY A 46 -8.92 11.54 4.10
CA GLY A 46 -9.60 12.22 5.20
C GLY A 46 -8.67 13.16 5.97
N GLU A 47 -9.23 14.13 6.69
CA GLU A 47 -8.45 15.14 7.44
C GLU A 47 -7.58 14.51 8.55
N ASP A 48 -8.06 13.44 9.17
CA ASP A 48 -7.33 12.64 10.17
C ASP A 48 -6.49 11.49 9.57
N GLY A 49 -6.64 11.17 8.28
CA GLY A 49 -5.91 10.08 7.62
C GLY A 49 -5.89 8.76 8.42
N ILE A 50 -4.69 8.21 8.65
CA ILE A 50 -4.48 7.00 9.47
C ILE A 50 -4.61 7.25 10.99
N CYS A 51 -4.68 8.50 11.44
CA CYS A 51 -4.78 8.88 12.84
C CYS A 51 -6.20 8.66 13.40
N TYR A 52 -6.88 7.61 12.95
CA TYR A 52 -8.19 7.20 13.43
C TYR A 52 -8.07 6.58 14.81
N THR A 53 -9.05 6.84 15.67
CA THR A 53 -8.97 6.54 17.11
C THR A 53 -9.06 5.05 17.46
N HIS A 54 -9.34 4.16 16.50
CA HIS A 54 -9.39 2.70 16.74
C HIS A 54 -8.99 1.88 15.49
N PRO A 55 -8.11 0.86 15.64
CA PRO A 55 -7.62 0.03 14.53
C PRO A 55 -8.72 -0.81 13.87
N GLU A 56 -9.85 -1.06 14.56
CA GLU A 56 -10.99 -1.82 14.02
C GLU A 56 -11.71 -1.13 12.85
N LYS A 57 -11.43 0.16 12.61
CA LYS A 57 -12.03 0.95 11.52
C LYS A 57 -11.08 1.12 10.33
N LEU A 58 -9.89 0.54 10.38
CA LEU A 58 -8.96 0.54 9.26
C LEU A 58 -9.35 -0.58 8.27
N PRO A 59 -9.26 -0.31 6.95
CA PRO A 59 -9.56 -1.30 5.90
C PRO A 59 -8.59 -2.49 5.87
#